data_AF-A0A5S4H7P6-F1
#
_entry.id   AF-A0A5S4H7P6-F1
#
_cell.length_a   1.000
_cell.length_b   1.000
_cell.length_c   1.000
_cell.angle_alpha   90.00
_cell.angle_beta   90.00
_cell.angle_gamma   90.00
#
_symmetry.space_group_name_H-M   'P 1'
#
loop_
_entity.id
_entity.type
_entity.pdbx_description
1 polymer ?
#
loop_
_entity_poly.entity_id
_entity_poly.type
_entity_poly.pdbx_seq_one_letter_code
_entity_poly.pdbx_strand_id
1 'polypeptide(L)' 'MDEHVMLLLVQHLFPEWTIGRDGHGVWRAVGRVHISATELDGLLDALGGADPDAARRAVLVLTECG' A
#
# COMPACT_ATOMS: atom_id res chain seq x y z
N MET A 1 14.50 -5.46 -6.70
CA MET A 1 14.19 -4.90 -5.37
C MET A 1 13.65 -6.02 -4.50
N ASP A 2 13.96 -6.01 -3.21
CA ASP A 2 13.45 -7.02 -2.28
C ASP A 2 11.98 -6.75 -1.98
N GLU A 3 11.14 -7.77 -2.11
CA GLU A 3 9.69 -7.64 -1.90
C GLU A 3 9.34 -7.23 -0.47
N HIS A 4 10.16 -7.61 0.52
CA HIS A 4 9.97 -7.18 1.90
C HIS A 4 10.21 -5.67 2.06
N VAL A 5 11.18 -5.12 1.31
CA VAL A 5 11.44 -3.67 1.30
C VAL A 5 10.25 -2.93 0.69
N MET A 6 9.64 -3.47 -0.37
CA MET A 6 8.43 -2.90 -0.95
C MET A 6 7.25 -2.94 0.04
N LEU A 7 7.04 -4.07 0.72
CA LEU A 7 6.00 -4.19 1.75
C LEU A 7 6.20 -3.16 2.88
N LEU A 8 7.42 -3.03 3.39
CA LEU A 8 7.76 -2.06 4.44
C LEU A 8 7.54 -0.62 3.98
N LEU A 9 7.93 -0.29 2.75
CA LEU A 9 7.70 1.02 2.17
C LEU A 9 6.20 1.32 2.08
N VAL A 10 5.39 0.38 1.59
CA VAL A 10 3.96 0.56 1.42
C VAL A 10 3.26 0.69 2.78
N GLN A 11 3.65 -0.10 3.78
CA GLN A 11 3.18 0.06 5.16
C GLN A 11 3.55 1.43 5.75
N HIS A 12 4.75 1.94 5.44
CA HIS A 12 5.18 3.26 5.89
C HIS A 12 4.38 4.40 5.24
N LEU A 13 4.04 4.25 3.95
CA LEU A 13 3.27 5.23 3.19
C LEU A 13 1.78 5.26 3.58
N PHE A 14 1.23 4.11 4.00
CA PHE A 14 -0.16 3.95 4.38
C PHE A 14 -0.27 3.47 5.85
N PRO A 15 0.10 4.30 6.83
CA PRO A 15 0.16 3.87 8.24
C PRO A 15 -1.20 3.49 8.83
N GLU A 16 -2.29 4.02 8.26
CA GLU A 16 -3.67 3.71 8.67
C GLU A 16 -4.17 2.36 8.12
N TRP A 17 -3.37 1.68 7.29
CA TRP A 17 -3.74 0.45 6.62
C TRP A 17 -2.85 -0.70 7.07
N THR A 18 -3.47 -1.81 7.45
CA THR A 18 -2.74 -3.07 7.69
C THR A 18 -2.53 -3.76 6.34
N ILE A 19 -1.31 -3.70 5.83
CA ILE A 19 -0.95 -4.22 4.50
C ILE A 19 -0.07 -5.47 4.66
N GLY A 20 -0.37 -6.51 3.91
CA GLY A 20 0.39 -7.75 3.95
C GLY A 20 0.23 -8.57 2.67
N ARG A 21 1.03 -9.63 2.57
CA ARG A 21 0.93 -10.63 1.52
C ARG A 21 0.61 -11.98 2.17
N ASP A 22 -0.40 -12.67 1.68
CA ASP A 22 -0.78 -13.98 2.22
C ASP A 22 0.10 -15.10 1.64
N GLY A 23 -0.07 -16.32 2.18
CA GLY A 23 0.67 -17.51 1.73
C GLY A 23 0.38 -17.95 0.30
N HIS A 24 -0.60 -17.35 -0.37
CA HIS A 24 -0.92 -17.57 -1.79
C HIS A 24 -0.35 -16.47 -2.70
N GLY A 25 0.40 -15.52 -2.13
CA GLY A 25 1.00 -14.43 -2.88
C GLY A 25 0.04 -13.28 -3.20
N VAL A 26 -1.14 -13.24 -2.57
CA VAL A 26 -2.13 -12.17 -2.77
C VAL A 26 -1.86 -11.06 -1.76
N TRP A 27 -1.82 -9.83 -2.26
CA TRP A 27 -1.72 -8.63 -1.46
C TRP A 27 -3.06 -8.30 -0.83
N ARG A 28 -3.05 -7.92 0.44
CA ARG A 28 -4.23 -7.52 1.20
C ARG A 28 -3.96 -6.22 1.94
N ALA A 29 -4.93 -5.32 1.91
CA ALA A 29 -4.93 -4.10 2.70
C ALA A 29 -6.25 -4.01 3.48
N VAL A 30 -6.13 -3.86 4.79
CA VAL A 30 -7.26 -3.73 5.72
C VAL A 30 -7.23 -2.35 6.36
N GLY A 31 -8.28 -1.58 6.18
CA GLY A 31 -8.48 -0.25 6.78
C GLY A 31 -9.98 0.00 6.95
N ARG A 32 -10.48 1.12 6.43
CA ARG A 32 -11.94 1.31 6.24
C ARG A 32 -12.51 0.29 5.25
N VAL A 33 -11.74 0.11 4.18
CA VAL A 33 -11.76 -0.90 3.12
C VAL A 33 -11.28 -2.30 3.51
N HIS A 34 -11.76 -3.39 2.92
CA HIS A 34 -10.90 -4.55 2.67
C HIS A 34 -10.60 -4.66 1.17
N ILE A 35 -9.31 -4.63 0.82
CA ILE A 35 -8.83 -4.67 -0.56
C ILE A 35 -7.92 -5.89 -0.71
N SER A 36 -8.08 -6.61 -1.82
CA SER A 36 -7.20 -7.72 -2.20
C SER A 36 -6.79 -7.59 -3.67
N ALA A 37 -5.53 -7.81 -3.97
CA ALA A 37 -4.99 -7.77 -5.33
C ALA A 37 -3.90 -8.84 -5.52
N THR A 38 -3.79 -9.41 -6.72
CA THR A 38 -2.74 -10.38 -7.05
C THR A 38 -1.37 -9.74 -7.21
N GLU A 39 -1.34 -8.46 -7.59
CA GLU A 39 -0.14 -7.68 -7.85
C GLU A 39 -0.13 -6.41 -7.01
N LEU A 40 1.06 -5.93 -6.67
CA LEU A 40 1.20 -4.75 -5.82
C LEU A 40 0.66 -3.49 -6.49
N ASP A 41 0.90 -3.28 -7.79
CA ASP A 41 0.36 -2.15 -8.53
C ASP A 41 -1.18 -2.10 -8.47
N GLY A 42 -1.83 -3.26 -8.59
CA GLY A 42 -3.28 -3.35 -8.43
C GLY A 42 -3.76 -3.03 -7.01
N LEU A 43 -2.96 -3.35 -5.99
CA LEU A 43 -3.24 -2.95 -4.61
C LEU A 43 -3.13 -1.42 -4.44
N LEU A 44 -2.09 -0.82 -5.00
CA LEU A 44 -1.82 0.62 -4.90
C LEU A 44 -2.88 1.45 -5.62
N ASP A 45 -3.32 1.02 -6.81
CA ASP A 45 -4.42 1.65 -7.53
C ASP A 45 -5.72 1.63 -6.71
N ALA A 46 -6.06 0.46 -6.18
CA ALA A 46 -7.24 0.29 -5.33
C ALA A 46 -7.15 1.11 -4.01
N LEU A 47 -5.96 1.18 -3.40
CA LEU A 47 -5.71 2.03 -2.22
C LEU A 47 -5.88 3.51 -2.56
N GLY A 48 -5.39 3.97 -3.72
CA GLY A 48 -5.56 5.34 -4.18
C GLY A 48 -7.02 5.73 -4.41
N GLY A 49 -7.84 4.80 -4.90
CA GLY A 49 -9.28 4.99 -5.01
C GLY A 49 -10.01 4.97 -3.66
N ALA A 50 -9.59 4.10 -2.73
CA ALA A 50 -10.25 3.93 -1.44
C ALA A 50 -9.88 5.00 -0.40
N ASP A 51 -8.66 5.54 -0.46
CA ASP A 51 -8.15 6.58 0.44
C ASP A 51 -7.23 7.55 -0.33
N PRO A 52 -7.84 8.48 -1.10
CA PRO A 52 -7.08 9.44 -1.90
C PRO A 52 -6.23 10.38 -1.03
N ASP A 53 -6.64 10.66 0.21
CA ASP A 53 -5.86 11.45 1.16
C ASP A 53 -4.61 10.70 1.64
N ALA A 54 -4.71 9.39 1.90
CA ALA A 54 -3.53 8.55 2.16
C ALA A 54 -2.58 8.52 0.96
N ALA A 55 -3.09 8.35 -0.26
CA ALA A 55 -2.27 8.39 -1.46
C ALA A 55 -1.56 9.75 -1.64
N ARG A 56 -2.25 10.86 -1.38
CA ARG A 56 -1.64 12.20 -1.43
C ARG A 56 -0.53 12.36 -0.39
N ARG A 57 -0.75 11.86 0.84
CA ARG A 57 0.28 11.83 1.90
C ARG A 57 1.49 10.99 1.50
N ALA A 58 1.27 9.82 0.90
CA ALA A 58 2.33 8.96 0.40
C ALA A 58 3.20 9.68 -0.65
N VAL A 59 2.58 10.38 -1.61
CA VAL A 59 3.31 11.19 -2.61
C VAL A 59 4.12 12.31 -1.96
N LEU A 60 3.57 12.99 -0.95
CA LEU A 60 4.31 14.02 -0.20
C LEU A 60 5.54 13.44 0.50
N VAL A 61 5.40 12.30 1.19
CA VAL A 61 6.53 11.61 1.84
C VAL A 61 7.62 11.24 0.84
N LEU A 62 7.25 10.74 -0.34
CA LEU A 62 8.20 10.40 -1.40
C LEU A 62 8.88 11.63 -2.01
N THR A 63 8.18 12.77 -2.06
CA THR A 63 8.71 14.02 -2.62
C THR A 63 9.62 14.76 -1.63
N GLU A 64 9.33 14.70 -0.34
CA GLU A 64 10.14 15.31 0.74
C GLU A 64 11.41 14.49 1.06
N CYS A 65 11.47 13.23 0.62
CA CYS A 65 12.63 12.34 0.79
C CYS A 65 13.57 12.33 -0.43
N GLY A 66 13.33 13.20 -1.42
CA GLY A 66 14.18 13.42 -2.61
C GLY A 66 14.96 14.72 -2.55
#